data_AF-A0A2A3E1D8-F1
#
_entry.id   AF-A0A2A3E1D8-F1
#
_cell.length_a   1.000
_cell.length_b   1.000
_cell.length_c   1.000
_cell.angle_alpha   90.00
_cell.angle_beta   90.00
_cell.angle_gamma   90.00
#
_symmetry.space_group_name_H-M   'P 1'
#
loop_
_entity.id
_entity.type
_entity.pdbx_description
1 polymer ?
#
loop_
_entity_poly.entity_id
_entity_poly.type
_entity_poly.pdbx_seq_one_letter_code
_entity_poly.pdbx_strand_id
1 'polypeptide(L)'
;MTFHKRTRMRTKSRQNFSLFMQIEKDSYGNEVSRLARPLPVEYLLVDVPASTPLTPQFTFYISNTITPFPIENRFIDGQIQEFNSLCSYMQQFTKEQFLEAVSDFHLLIFIATMDMFPMKDHMIPLLDAIRNKNREKAIEWTHSEQWATIEQLISEATASTSRPLFDTNSRISSSVLVEGSGIAVGTDPIVNSPPDQTLWTCSHCTFLNAADFAMCEMCGLPRNT
;
A
#
# COMPACT_ATOMS: atom_id res chain seq x y z
N MET A 1 1.96 -18.19 38.56
CA MET A 1 2.72 -17.35 37.61
C MET A 1 2.59 -15.90 38.07
N THR A 2 3.66 -15.35 38.63
CA THR A 2 3.66 -14.06 39.32
C THR A 2 4.04 -12.96 38.33
N PHE A 3 3.09 -12.10 37.95
CA PHE A 3 3.35 -10.97 37.05
C PHE A 3 4.28 -9.95 37.73
N HIS A 4 5.51 -9.84 37.24
CA HIS A 4 6.44 -8.78 37.62
C HIS A 4 6.04 -7.47 36.95
N LYS A 5 5.48 -6.52 37.72
CA LYS A 5 5.36 -5.12 37.30
C LYS A 5 6.78 -4.54 37.17
N ARG A 6 7.30 -4.39 35.95
CA ARG A 6 8.54 -3.64 35.69
C ARG A 6 8.30 -2.16 35.98
N THR A 7 8.87 -1.67 37.08
CA THR A 7 8.88 -0.24 37.42
C THR A 7 9.94 0.46 36.58
N ARG A 8 9.54 1.39 35.70
CA ARG A 8 10.47 2.19 34.90
C ARG A 8 11.17 3.21 35.82
N MET A 9 12.46 3.02 36.09
CA MET A 9 13.25 3.92 36.94
C MET A 9 13.46 5.29 36.29
N ARG A 10 13.47 6.31 37.14
CA ARG A 10 13.56 7.74 36.81
C ARG A 10 15.01 8.09 36.44
N THR A 11 15.29 8.44 35.18
CA THR A 11 16.58 8.99 34.77
C THR A 11 16.63 10.49 35.04
N LYS A 12 17.81 11.01 35.45
CA LYS A 12 18.04 12.40 35.90
C LYS A 12 17.72 13.50 34.87
N SER A 13 17.37 13.18 33.62
CA SER A 13 17.19 14.17 32.55
C SER A 13 15.75 14.66 32.34
N ARG A 14 14.76 14.16 33.09
CA ARG A 14 13.35 14.58 32.93
C ARG A 14 12.67 14.88 34.26
N GLN A 15 12.38 16.16 34.51
CA GLN A 15 11.41 16.55 35.55
C GLN A 15 10.00 16.22 35.05
N ASN A 16 9.50 15.04 35.43
CA ASN A 16 8.10 14.69 35.24
C ASN A 16 7.25 15.34 36.34
N PHE A 17 6.62 16.47 36.03
CA PHE A 17 5.52 17.02 36.81
C PHE A 17 4.25 16.25 36.47
N SER A 18 3.55 15.74 37.49
CA SER A 18 2.30 14.99 37.33
C SER A 18 1.19 15.86 37.87
N LEU A 19 0.45 16.50 36.96
CA LEU A 19 -0.67 17.37 37.31
C LEU A 19 -2.04 16.68 37.16
N PHE A 20 -2.08 15.44 36.65
CA PHE A 20 -3.33 14.73 36.39
C PHE A 20 -3.83 14.01 37.63
N MET A 21 -5.02 14.40 38.06
CA MET A 21 -5.79 13.75 39.11
C MET A 21 -7.03 13.11 38.49
N GLN A 22 -7.24 11.82 38.75
CA GLN A 22 -8.42 11.07 38.32
C GLN A 22 -9.43 11.05 39.46
N ILE A 23 -10.70 11.33 39.15
CA ILE A 23 -11.80 11.20 40.11
C ILE A 23 -12.32 9.76 40.00
N GLU A 24 -12.24 9.01 41.09
CA GLU A 24 -12.77 7.65 41.21
C GLU A 24 -13.90 7.61 42.23
N LYS A 25 -14.94 6.81 42.01
CA LYS A 25 -15.96 6.53 43.04
C LYS A 25 -15.48 5.40 43.94
N ASP A 26 -15.49 5.63 45.26
CA ASP A 26 -15.20 4.59 46.24
C ASP A 26 -16.38 3.63 46.45
N SER A 27 -16.19 2.61 47.28
CA SER A 27 -17.23 1.61 47.61
C SER A 27 -18.48 2.19 48.30
N TYR A 28 -18.42 3.45 48.74
CA TYR A 28 -19.51 4.18 49.38
C TYR A 28 -20.12 5.23 48.44
N GLY A 29 -19.65 5.33 47.19
CA GLY A 29 -20.14 6.24 46.17
C GLY A 29 -19.56 7.65 46.23
N ASN A 30 -18.57 7.91 47.10
CA ASN A 30 -17.92 9.23 47.20
C ASN A 30 -16.89 9.40 46.08
N GLU A 31 -16.79 10.62 45.55
CA GLU A 31 -15.78 10.99 44.56
C GLU A 31 -14.44 11.30 45.25
N VAL A 32 -13.43 10.48 44.99
CA VAL A 32 -12.07 10.62 45.53
C VAL A 32 -11.09 10.95 44.40
N SER A 33 -10.36 12.05 44.55
CA SER A 33 -9.32 12.46 43.62
C SER A 33 -8.01 11.70 43.91
N ARG A 34 -7.50 10.94 42.94
CA ARG A 34 -6.25 10.19 43.04
C ARG A 34 -5.25 10.56 41.95
N LEU A 35 -3.97 10.45 42.27
CA LEU A 35 -2.90 10.70 41.32
C LEU A 35 -2.94 9.64 40.19
N ALA A 36 -3.12 10.07 38.94
CA ALA A 36 -3.24 9.18 37.80
C ALA A 36 -1.86 8.62 37.38
N ARG A 37 -1.36 7.59 38.10
CA ARG A 37 -0.08 6.93 37.79
C ARG A 37 -0.17 5.39 37.78
N PRO A 38 0.26 4.74 36.68
CA PRO A 38 0.54 5.34 35.37
C PRO A 38 -0.74 5.94 34.77
N LEU A 39 -0.64 7.05 34.05
CA LEU A 39 -1.80 7.65 33.38
C LEU A 39 -2.34 6.65 32.37
N PRO A 40 -3.61 6.22 32.51
CA PRO A 40 -4.19 5.29 31.56
C PRO A 40 -4.32 5.96 30.18
N VAL A 41 -3.98 5.23 29.11
CA VAL A 41 -3.87 5.80 27.75
C VAL A 41 -5.23 6.21 27.19
N GLU A 42 -6.31 5.57 27.64
CA GLU A 42 -7.68 5.87 27.25
C GLU A 42 -8.06 7.33 27.52
N TYR A 43 -7.49 7.98 28.54
CA TYR A 43 -7.72 9.41 28.82
C TYR A 43 -7.03 10.36 27.83
N LEU A 44 -6.19 9.83 26.94
CA LEU A 44 -5.51 10.59 25.87
C LEU A 44 -6.15 10.36 24.51
N LEU A 45 -7.17 9.50 24.42
CA LEU A 45 -7.83 9.14 23.18
C LEU A 45 -9.24 9.73 23.13
N VAL A 46 -9.68 10.06 21.92
CA VAL A 46 -11.05 10.52 21.65
C VAL A 46 -11.58 9.64 20.53
N ASP A 47 -12.77 9.09 20.72
CA ASP A 47 -13.46 8.31 19.70
C ASP A 47 -14.01 9.24 18.63
N VAL A 48 -13.60 9.00 17.38
CA VAL A 48 -14.12 9.70 16.20
C VAL A 48 -14.97 8.71 15.40
N PRO A 49 -16.28 8.96 15.19
CA PRO A 49 -17.10 8.08 14.39
C PRO A 49 -16.59 8.05 12.95
N ALA A 50 -16.46 6.84 12.39
CA ALA A 50 -16.11 6.62 10.99
C ALA A 50 -17.29 5.97 10.27
N SER A 51 -17.62 6.46 9.08
CA SER A 51 -18.67 5.90 8.23
C SER A 51 -18.37 6.10 6.75
N THR A 52 -19.08 5.36 5.91
CA THR A 52 -19.13 5.56 4.47
C THR A 52 -20.46 6.26 4.10
N PRO A 53 -20.50 7.08 3.03
CA PRO A 53 -21.74 7.66 2.54
C PRO A 53 -22.75 6.58 2.13
N LEU A 54 -24.04 6.83 2.38
CA LEU A 54 -25.12 5.91 1.99
C LEU A 54 -25.11 5.61 0.48
N THR A 55 -24.91 6.65 -0.32
CA THR A 55 -24.65 6.52 -1.76
C THR A 55 -23.16 6.76 -1.99
N PRO A 56 -22.39 5.76 -2.42
CA PRO A 56 -20.96 5.89 -2.63
C PRO A 56 -20.63 7.02 -3.62
N GLN A 57 -19.76 7.93 -3.21
CA GLN A 57 -19.24 8.99 -4.06
C GLN A 57 -17.76 8.76 -4.30
N PHE A 58 -17.43 8.31 -5.52
CA PHE A 58 -16.06 8.05 -5.92
C PHE A 58 -15.49 9.23 -6.70
N THR A 59 -14.29 9.65 -6.30
CA THR A 59 -13.45 10.58 -7.09
C THR A 59 -12.56 9.79 -8.05
N PHE A 60 -11.98 8.69 -7.58
CA PHE A 60 -11.17 7.78 -8.38
C PHE A 60 -12.04 6.68 -8.98
N TYR A 61 -11.70 6.24 -10.19
CA TYR A 61 -12.43 5.22 -10.91
C TYR A 61 -12.19 3.85 -10.28
N ILE A 62 -13.28 3.11 -10.05
CA ILE A 62 -13.24 1.75 -9.52
C ILE A 62 -14.03 0.88 -10.47
N SER A 63 -13.40 -0.18 -10.99
CA SER A 63 -14.06 -1.21 -11.77
C SER A 63 -13.48 -2.58 -11.42
N ASN A 64 -14.36 -3.58 -11.38
CA ASN A 64 -13.99 -4.97 -11.10
C ASN A 64 -13.39 -5.68 -12.32
N THR A 65 -13.39 -5.02 -13.49
CA THR A 65 -12.87 -5.60 -14.74
C THR A 65 -11.42 -5.24 -15.02
N ILE A 66 -10.90 -4.22 -14.33
CA ILE A 66 -9.52 -3.73 -14.50
C ILE A 66 -8.68 -4.15 -13.30
N THR A 67 -7.40 -4.35 -13.54
CA THR A 67 -6.41 -4.48 -12.48
C THR A 67 -5.94 -3.08 -12.07
N PRO A 68 -6.14 -2.65 -10.80
CA PRO A 68 -5.72 -1.33 -10.33
C PRO A 68 -4.22 -1.10 -10.46
N PHE A 69 -3.80 0.17 -10.49
CA PHE A 69 -2.38 0.48 -10.49
C PHE A 69 -1.74 0.03 -9.15
N PRO A 70 -0.52 -0.54 -9.16
CA PRO A 70 0.14 -0.99 -7.93
C PRO A 70 0.26 0.14 -6.90
N ILE A 71 0.03 -0.16 -5.61
CA ILE A 71 0.09 0.83 -4.53
C ILE A 71 1.55 1.06 -4.12
N GLU A 72 1.90 2.31 -3.82
CA GLU A 72 3.24 2.68 -3.38
C GLU A 72 3.62 2.01 -2.05
N ASN A 73 4.93 1.82 -1.85
CA ASN A 73 5.50 1.25 -0.62
C ASN A 73 5.04 -0.18 -0.28
N ARG A 74 4.56 -0.95 -1.28
CA ARG A 74 4.14 -2.36 -1.14
C ARG A 74 5.02 -3.33 -1.93
N PHE A 75 6.31 -3.03 -2.03
CA PHE A 75 7.28 -3.87 -2.74
C PHE A 75 7.34 -5.32 -2.21
N ILE A 76 7.21 -5.50 -0.89
CA ILE A 76 7.23 -6.82 -0.24
C ILE A 76 6.02 -7.66 -0.67
N ASP A 77 4.89 -7.02 -0.98
CA ASP A 77 3.66 -7.67 -1.45
C ASP A 77 3.64 -7.89 -2.97
N GLY A 78 4.77 -7.64 -3.67
CA GLY A 78 4.89 -7.75 -5.12
C GLY A 78 4.24 -6.60 -5.90
N GLN A 79 3.78 -5.54 -5.23
CA GLN A 79 3.22 -4.36 -5.88
C GLN A 79 4.35 -3.37 -6.23
N ILE A 80 4.93 -3.58 -7.41
CA ILE A 80 6.08 -2.81 -7.90
C ILE A 80 5.59 -1.71 -8.85
N GLN A 81 5.91 -0.46 -8.52
CA GLN A 81 5.62 0.70 -9.37
C GLN A 81 6.82 0.98 -10.28
N GLU A 82 6.79 0.40 -11.49
CA GLU A 82 7.79 0.60 -12.54
C GLU A 82 7.11 1.05 -13.84
N PHE A 83 7.90 1.48 -14.82
CA PHE A 83 7.38 1.88 -16.13
C PHE A 83 6.61 0.75 -16.86
N ASN A 84 7.00 -0.51 -16.64
CA ASN A 84 6.28 -1.67 -17.17
C ASN A 84 4.86 -1.81 -16.55
N SER A 85 4.72 -1.45 -15.28
CA SER A 85 3.41 -1.42 -14.59
C SER A 85 2.51 -0.36 -15.22
N LEU A 86 3.06 0.81 -15.57
CA LEU A 86 2.33 1.85 -16.32
C LEU A 86 1.88 1.35 -17.70
N CYS A 87 2.77 0.69 -18.45
CA CYS A 87 2.42 0.14 -19.77
C CYS A 87 1.28 -0.88 -19.67
N SER A 88 1.40 -1.83 -18.76
CA SER A 88 0.40 -2.90 -18.55
C SER A 88 -0.92 -2.33 -18.05
N TYR A 89 -0.88 -1.29 -17.21
CA TYR A 89 -2.08 -0.60 -16.74
C TYR A 89 -2.79 0.13 -17.88
N MET A 90 -2.08 0.98 -18.63
CA MET A 90 -2.67 1.81 -19.70
C MET A 90 -3.24 0.97 -20.86
N GLN A 91 -2.69 -0.22 -21.12
CA GLN A 91 -3.21 -1.14 -22.15
C GLN A 91 -4.61 -1.69 -21.86
N GLN A 92 -5.10 -1.60 -20.62
CA GLN A 92 -6.44 -2.08 -20.25
C GLN A 92 -7.56 -1.13 -20.71
N PHE A 93 -7.22 0.07 -21.17
CA PHE A 93 -8.17 1.13 -21.48
C PHE A 93 -8.12 1.52 -22.96
N THR A 94 -9.27 1.94 -23.51
CA THR A 94 -9.30 2.60 -24.82
C THR A 94 -9.00 4.10 -24.69
N LYS A 95 -8.72 4.78 -25.81
CA LYS A 95 -8.43 6.23 -25.81
C LYS A 95 -9.58 7.07 -25.26
N GLU A 96 -10.82 6.63 -25.45
CA GLU A 96 -12.03 7.29 -24.95
C GLU A 96 -12.20 7.13 -23.44
N GLN A 97 -11.56 6.12 -22.84
CA GLN A 97 -11.56 5.82 -21.42
C GLN A 97 -10.37 6.44 -20.67
N PHE A 98 -9.70 7.42 -21.30
CA PHE A 98 -8.54 8.07 -20.71
C PHE A 98 -8.85 8.70 -19.34
N LEU A 99 -10.01 9.35 -19.19
CA LEU A 99 -10.41 9.95 -17.91
C LEU A 99 -10.51 8.90 -16.80
N GLU A 100 -11.07 7.73 -17.07
CA GLU A 100 -11.15 6.62 -16.11
C GLU A 100 -9.77 6.07 -15.77
N ALA A 101 -8.91 5.91 -16.78
CA ALA A 101 -7.55 5.42 -16.59
C ALA A 101 -6.74 6.33 -15.66
N VAL A 102 -6.78 7.65 -15.90
CA VAL A 102 -6.02 8.63 -15.08
C VAL A 102 -6.72 9.01 -13.78
N SER A 103 -7.98 8.61 -13.59
CA SER A 103 -8.69 8.74 -12.31
C SER A 103 -8.26 7.66 -11.32
N ASP A 104 -6.97 7.39 -11.21
CA ASP A 104 -6.37 6.47 -10.24
C ASP A 104 -5.33 7.24 -9.41
N PHE A 105 -5.51 7.24 -8.09
CA PHE A 105 -4.65 8.02 -7.19
C PHE A 105 -3.19 7.57 -7.24
N HIS A 106 -2.96 6.26 -7.25
CA HIS A 106 -1.62 5.69 -7.20
C HIS A 106 -0.87 5.94 -8.52
N LEU A 107 -1.59 5.89 -9.64
CA LEU A 107 -1.07 6.30 -10.93
C LEU A 107 -0.68 7.78 -10.95
N LEU A 108 -1.53 8.68 -10.44
CA LEU A 108 -1.23 10.11 -10.39
C LEU A 108 -0.01 10.42 -9.53
N ILE A 109 0.12 9.76 -8.38
CA ILE A 109 1.32 9.88 -7.54
C ILE A 109 2.55 9.40 -8.29
N PHE A 110 2.49 8.21 -8.89
CA PHE A 110 3.59 7.65 -9.67
C PHE A 110 4.04 8.61 -10.78
N ILE A 111 3.11 9.13 -11.59
CA ILE A 111 3.40 10.08 -12.66
C ILE A 111 4.00 11.38 -12.11
N ALA A 112 3.48 11.89 -10.99
CA ALA A 112 3.97 13.12 -10.37
C ALA A 112 5.39 12.97 -9.81
N THR A 113 5.76 11.79 -9.32
CA THR A 113 7.05 11.51 -8.69
C THR A 113 8.01 10.70 -9.56
N MET A 114 7.68 10.46 -10.83
CA MET A 114 8.52 9.68 -11.74
C MET A 114 9.82 10.44 -12.06
N ASP A 115 10.95 9.92 -11.59
CA ASP A 115 12.27 10.56 -11.73
C ASP A 115 12.69 10.76 -13.20
N MET A 116 12.25 9.87 -14.09
CA MET A 116 12.61 9.93 -15.51
C MET A 116 11.97 11.13 -16.22
N PHE A 117 10.78 11.57 -15.77
CA PHE A 117 10.05 12.67 -16.38
C PHE A 117 9.08 13.31 -15.36
N PRO A 118 9.51 14.34 -14.62
CA PRO A 118 8.71 14.94 -13.57
C PRO A 118 7.52 15.70 -14.16
N MET A 119 6.33 15.11 -14.10
CA MET A 119 5.10 15.72 -14.64
C MET A 119 4.38 16.67 -13.70
N LYS A 120 4.75 16.67 -12.40
CA LYS A 120 4.00 17.34 -11.33
C LYS A 120 3.53 18.76 -11.68
N ASP A 121 4.40 19.57 -12.26
CA ASP A 121 4.13 20.98 -12.57
C ASP A 121 3.17 21.17 -13.75
N HIS A 122 2.97 20.14 -14.57
CA HIS A 122 2.10 20.12 -15.75
C HIS A 122 0.78 19.37 -15.53
N MET A 123 0.55 18.84 -14.33
CA MET A 123 -0.63 18.03 -14.00
C MET A 123 -1.83 18.86 -13.56
N ILE A 124 -1.69 20.15 -13.24
CA ILE A 124 -2.82 20.97 -12.75
C ILE A 124 -4.06 20.89 -13.66
N PRO A 125 -3.95 21.06 -15.00
CA PRO A 125 -5.12 20.97 -15.88
C PRO A 125 -5.77 19.59 -15.87
N LEU A 126 -4.97 18.52 -15.77
CA LEU A 126 -5.45 17.14 -15.65
C LEU A 126 -6.20 16.91 -14.33
N LEU A 127 -5.62 17.36 -13.21
CA LEU A 127 -6.23 17.23 -11.89
C LEU A 127 -7.56 17.98 -11.80
N ASP A 128 -7.66 19.15 -12.45
CA ASP A 128 -8.92 19.89 -12.56
C ASP A 128 -9.95 19.14 -13.42
N ALA A 129 -9.52 18.49 -14.51
CA ALA A 129 -10.41 17.66 -15.33
C ALA A 129 -10.95 16.46 -14.53
N ILE A 130 -10.09 15.75 -13.79
CA ILE A 130 -10.47 14.62 -12.93
C ILE A 130 -11.43 15.08 -11.82
N ARG A 131 -11.08 16.15 -11.09
CA ARG A 131 -11.90 16.71 -10.01
C ARG A 131 -13.32 17.03 -10.47
N ASN A 132 -13.46 17.60 -11.67
CA ASN A 132 -14.75 18.00 -12.22
C ASN A 132 -15.40 16.93 -13.12
N LYS A 133 -14.77 15.75 -13.24
CA LYS A 133 -15.21 14.65 -14.13
C LYS A 133 -15.42 15.13 -15.58
N ASN A 134 -14.60 16.07 -16.04
CA ASN A 134 -14.69 16.67 -17.36
C ASN A 134 -13.83 15.87 -18.35
N ARG A 135 -14.50 15.11 -19.22
CA ARG A 135 -13.85 14.19 -20.14
C ARG A 135 -13.16 14.92 -21.28
N GLU A 136 -13.77 15.99 -21.77
CA GLU A 136 -13.27 16.78 -22.89
C GLU A 136 -11.94 17.42 -22.52
N LYS A 137 -11.82 17.99 -21.32
CA LYS A 137 -10.56 18.57 -20.81
C LYS A 137 -9.48 17.52 -20.58
N ALA A 138 -9.85 16.32 -20.14
CA ALA A 138 -8.90 15.23 -19.96
C ALA A 138 -8.33 14.78 -21.32
N ILE A 139 -9.18 14.67 -22.35
CA ILE A 139 -8.75 14.37 -23.71
C ILE A 139 -7.92 15.52 -24.29
N GLU A 140 -8.30 16.77 -24.06
CA GLU A 140 -7.49 17.93 -24.48
C GLU A 140 -6.07 17.86 -23.91
N TRP A 141 -5.92 17.44 -22.65
CA TRP A 141 -4.62 17.28 -22.00
C TRP A 141 -3.75 16.18 -22.61
N THR A 142 -4.33 15.13 -23.23
CA THR A 142 -3.52 14.10 -23.91
C THR A 142 -2.76 14.63 -25.12
N HIS A 143 -3.20 15.76 -25.68
CA HIS A 143 -2.50 16.45 -26.77
C HIS A 143 -1.30 17.28 -26.30
N SER A 144 -1.04 17.34 -24.99
CA SER A 144 0.12 18.06 -24.45
C SER A 144 1.44 17.39 -24.82
N GLU A 145 2.49 18.20 -25.02
CA GLU A 145 3.84 17.71 -25.34
C GLU A 145 4.38 16.76 -24.26
N GLN A 146 4.04 17.04 -23.00
CA GLN A 146 4.44 16.27 -21.84
C GLN A 146 3.83 14.86 -21.88
N TRP A 147 2.54 14.76 -22.18
CA TRP A 147 1.89 13.45 -22.30
C TRP A 147 2.32 12.70 -23.56
N ALA A 148 2.50 13.38 -24.69
CA ALA A 148 3.00 12.79 -25.92
C ALA A 148 4.37 12.08 -25.71
N THR A 149 5.23 12.64 -24.85
CA THR A 149 6.50 12.01 -24.48
C THR A 149 6.28 10.67 -23.75
N ILE A 150 5.31 10.59 -22.85
CA ILE A 150 4.95 9.34 -22.16
C ILE A 150 4.35 8.33 -23.13
N GLU A 151 3.46 8.76 -24.03
CA GLU A 151 2.89 7.87 -25.05
C GLU A 151 3.96 7.27 -25.96
N GLN A 152 4.97 8.05 -26.32
CA GLN A 152 6.12 7.57 -27.08
C GLN A 152 6.93 6.53 -26.30
N LEU A 153 7.22 6.80 -25.02
CA LEU A 153 7.93 5.85 -24.16
C LEU A 153 7.14 4.54 -23.98
N ILE A 154 5.82 4.61 -23.80
CA ILE A 154 4.95 3.44 -23.72
C ILE A 154 4.99 2.66 -25.05
N SER A 155 4.92 3.37 -26.18
CA SER A 155 4.97 2.75 -27.51
C SER A 155 6.30 2.01 -27.75
N GLU A 156 7.42 2.57 -27.30
CA GLU A 156 8.74 1.97 -27.46
C GLU A 156 8.99 0.79 -26.50
N ALA A 157 8.54 0.90 -25.25
CA ALA A 157 8.61 -0.19 -24.29
C ALA A 157 7.79 -1.41 -24.74
N THR A 158 6.61 -1.18 -25.31
CA THR A 158 5.73 -2.25 -25.81
C THR A 158 6.23 -2.88 -27.11
N ALA A 159 6.86 -2.11 -27.99
CA ALA A 159 7.51 -2.64 -29.18
C ALA A 159 8.69 -3.58 -28.82
N SER A 160 9.43 -3.27 -27.76
CA SER A 160 10.62 -4.00 -27.31
C SER A 160 10.30 -5.43 -26.82
N THR A 161 9.15 -5.63 -26.19
CA THR A 161 8.71 -6.93 -25.65
C THR A 161 8.27 -7.93 -26.72
N SER A 162 8.06 -7.49 -27.97
CA SER A 162 7.53 -8.33 -29.06
C SER A 162 8.59 -8.97 -29.96
N ARG A 163 9.88 -8.93 -29.60
CA ARG A 163 10.91 -9.69 -30.33
C ARG A 163 10.94 -11.15 -29.85
N PRO A 164 10.57 -12.14 -30.69
CA PRO A 164 10.79 -13.53 -30.35
C PRO A 164 12.30 -13.78 -30.29
N LEU A 165 12.77 -14.34 -29.18
CA LEU A 165 14.11 -14.87 -29.04
C LEU A 165 14.23 -16.11 -29.94
N PHE A 166 14.56 -15.92 -31.21
CA PHE A 166 14.92 -17.00 -32.12
C PHE A 166 16.36 -17.44 -31.84
N ASP A 167 16.47 -18.71 -31.46
CA ASP A 167 17.59 -19.64 -31.56
C ASP A 167 18.99 -19.07 -31.83
N THR A 168 19.91 -19.34 -30.91
CA THR A 168 21.28 -19.66 -31.33
C THR A 168 21.86 -20.79 -30.49
N ASN A 169 21.90 -21.94 -31.14
CA ASN A 169 22.53 -23.18 -30.75
C ASN A 169 24.04 -22.96 -30.57
N SER A 170 24.58 -23.04 -29.34
CA SER A 170 26.02 -23.19 -29.12
C SER A 170 26.32 -24.21 -28.04
N ARG A 171 26.50 -25.45 -28.50
CA ARG A 171 27.20 -26.52 -27.80
C ARG A 171 28.65 -26.11 -27.59
N ILE A 172 29.12 -26.05 -26.34
CA ILE A 172 30.48 -26.46 -25.96
C ILE A 172 30.37 -27.21 -24.64
N SER A 173 30.58 -28.52 -24.72
CA SER A 173 30.88 -29.40 -23.59
C SER A 173 32.34 -29.21 -23.17
N SER A 174 32.63 -29.27 -21.87
CA SER A 174 33.68 -30.16 -21.34
C SER A 174 33.60 -30.30 -19.81
N SER A 175 33.54 -31.57 -19.41
CA SER A 175 33.73 -32.23 -18.11
C SER A 175 34.96 -31.74 -17.34
N VAL A 176 35.12 -31.90 -16.01
CA VAL A 176 35.28 -33.16 -15.23
C VAL A 176 35.28 -32.92 -13.69
N LEU A 177 34.67 -33.86 -12.94
CA LEU A 177 35.06 -34.56 -11.68
C LEU A 177 35.55 -33.77 -10.44
N VAL A 178 34.84 -33.74 -9.28
CA VAL A 178 34.65 -34.73 -8.17
C VAL A 178 35.62 -34.52 -6.97
N GLU A 179 35.00 -34.53 -5.77
CA GLU A 179 35.48 -34.85 -4.40
C GLU A 179 36.18 -33.81 -3.48
N GLY A 180 35.58 -33.61 -2.30
CA GLY A 180 36.21 -34.02 -1.03
C GLY A 180 36.35 -32.99 0.11
N SER A 181 35.59 -33.23 1.21
CA SER A 181 35.82 -32.88 2.65
C SER A 181 36.02 -31.40 3.06
N GLY A 182 35.49 -30.83 4.15
CA GLY A 182 34.81 -31.19 5.41
C GLY A 182 34.89 -29.90 6.27
N ILE A 183 33.99 -29.50 7.18
CA ILE A 183 33.68 -30.04 8.51
C ILE A 183 32.41 -29.32 9.03
N ALA A 184 31.72 -30.00 9.95
CA ALA A 184 30.38 -29.80 10.47
C ALA A 184 30.18 -28.71 11.56
N VAL A 185 28.87 -28.54 11.86
CA VAL A 185 28.23 -28.40 13.19
C VAL A 185 27.52 -27.07 13.45
N GLY A 186 26.19 -27.16 13.51
CA GLY A 186 25.28 -26.11 13.99
C GLY A 186 23.82 -26.47 13.70
N THR A 187 23.38 -27.63 14.19
CA THR A 187 21.98 -28.10 14.23
C THR A 187 21.10 -27.19 15.08
N ASP A 188 19.96 -26.74 14.54
CA ASP A 188 18.61 -26.73 15.16
C ASP A 188 17.64 -25.84 14.34
N PRO A 189 16.31 -26.09 14.39
CA PRO A 189 15.61 -26.94 13.45
C PRO A 189 14.82 -26.14 12.41
N ILE A 190 14.41 -26.87 11.37
CA ILE A 190 13.43 -26.51 10.35
C ILE A 190 12.19 -25.93 11.03
N VAL A 191 12.05 -24.61 11.01
CA VAL A 191 10.74 -23.97 11.15
C VAL A 191 10.06 -24.15 9.81
N ASN A 192 9.07 -25.04 9.79
CA ASN A 192 8.10 -25.11 8.70
C ASN A 192 7.62 -23.69 8.40
N SER A 193 8.03 -23.13 7.27
CA SER A 193 7.34 -21.98 6.70
C SER A 193 5.86 -22.36 6.62
N PRO A 194 4.94 -21.61 7.26
CA PRO A 194 3.52 -21.89 7.12
C PRO A 194 3.16 -21.83 5.62
N PRO A 195 2.13 -22.57 5.18
CA PRO A 195 1.69 -22.50 3.79
C PRO A 195 1.42 -21.04 3.43
N ASP A 196 1.71 -20.65 2.18
CA ASP A 196 1.32 -19.38 1.57
C ASP A 196 -0.09 -19.00 2.05
N GLN A 197 -0.15 -18.19 3.12
CA GLN A 197 -1.41 -17.65 3.57
C GLN A 197 -1.71 -16.58 2.55
N THR A 198 -2.51 -16.96 1.56
CA THR A 198 -3.08 -15.99 0.64
C THR A 198 -3.75 -14.92 1.53
N LEU A 199 -3.23 -13.70 1.51
CA LEU A 199 -3.79 -12.57 2.24
C LEU A 199 -4.68 -11.78 1.28
N TRP A 200 -5.67 -11.06 1.81
CA TRP A 200 -6.43 -10.09 1.02
C TRP A 200 -6.51 -8.74 1.73
N THR A 201 -6.35 -7.67 0.96
CA THR A 201 -6.47 -6.30 1.46
C THR A 201 -7.95 -5.91 1.46
N CYS A 202 -8.47 -5.44 2.60
CA CYS A 202 -9.83 -4.91 2.67
C CYS A 202 -9.98 -3.64 1.84
N SER A 203 -10.96 -3.62 0.92
CA SER A 203 -11.28 -2.46 0.09
C SER A 203 -11.78 -1.24 0.87
N HIS A 204 -12.23 -1.43 2.11
CA HIS A 204 -12.79 -0.36 2.95
C HIS A 204 -11.79 0.25 3.92
N CYS A 205 -10.99 -0.56 4.62
CA CYS A 205 -10.06 -0.08 5.66
C CYS A 205 -8.59 -0.44 5.40
N THR A 206 -8.28 -1.06 4.27
CA THR A 206 -6.93 -1.45 3.83
C THR A 206 -6.22 -2.50 4.69
N PHE A 207 -6.90 -3.06 5.69
CA PHE A 207 -6.34 -4.11 6.54
C PHE A 207 -6.07 -5.39 5.74
N LEU A 208 -4.93 -6.04 6.03
CA LEU A 208 -4.55 -7.33 5.47
C LEU A 208 -5.17 -8.45 6.29
N ASN A 209 -6.17 -9.11 5.74
CA ASN A 209 -6.88 -10.23 6.35
C ASN A 209 -6.34 -11.55 5.79
N ALA A 210 -6.39 -12.63 6.57
CA ALA A 210 -6.14 -13.97 6.07
C ALA A 210 -7.25 -14.44 5.10
N ALA A 211 -6.91 -15.26 4.11
CA ALA A 211 -7.83 -15.68 3.04
C ALA A 211 -9.05 -16.46 3.51
N ASP A 212 -8.95 -17.10 4.68
CA ASP A 212 -10.04 -17.82 5.33
C ASP A 212 -11.13 -16.89 5.87
N PHE A 213 -10.83 -15.60 6.07
CA PHE A 213 -11.82 -14.62 6.49
C PHE A 213 -12.64 -14.07 5.31
N ALA A 214 -13.95 -14.29 5.36
CA ALA A 214 -14.91 -13.70 4.41
C ALA A 214 -15.31 -12.25 4.78
N MET A 215 -14.97 -11.80 5.98
CA MET A 215 -15.23 -10.45 6.49
C MET A 215 -13.95 -9.85 7.07
N CYS A 216 -13.80 -8.53 7.00
CA CYS A 216 -12.61 -7.88 7.51
C CYS A 216 -12.59 -7.86 9.05
N GLU A 217 -11.49 -8.30 9.65
CA GLU A 217 -11.34 -8.34 11.12
C GLU A 217 -11.35 -6.94 11.76
N MET A 218 -10.91 -5.91 11.03
CA MET A 218 -10.84 -4.54 11.56
C MET A 218 -12.14 -3.74 11.42
N CYS A 219 -12.90 -3.92 10.34
CA CYS A 219 -14.11 -3.11 10.08
C CYS A 219 -15.41 -3.93 9.97
N GLY A 220 -15.34 -5.26 9.98
CA GLY A 220 -16.49 -6.15 9.89
C GLY A 220 -17.19 -6.22 8.53
N LEU A 221 -16.67 -5.53 7.50
CA LEU A 221 -17.28 -5.50 6.16
C LEU A 221 -16.88 -6.74 5.34
N PRO A 222 -17.76 -7.23 4.45
CA PRO A 222 -17.50 -8.43 3.64
C PRO A 222 -16.35 -8.21 2.65
N ARG A 223 -15.66 -9.30 2.29
CA ARG A 223 -14.55 -9.30 1.33
C ARG A 223 -14.96 -8.82 -0.07
N ASN A 224 -16.14 -9.25 -0.51
CA ASN A 224 -16.75 -8.84 -1.76
C ASN A 224 -18.05 -8.11 -1.42
N THR A 225 -18.17 -6.86 -1.86
CA THR A 225 -19.43 -6.08 -1.87
C THR A 225 -20.12 -6.20 -3.21
#